data_AF-A0A2D5JMF5-F1
#
_entry.id   AF-A0A2D5JMF5-F1
#
_cell.length_a   1.000
_cell.length_b   1.000
_cell.length_c   1.000
_cell.angle_alpha   90.00
_cell.angle_beta   90.00
_cell.angle_gamma   90.00
#
_symmetry.space_group_name_H-M   'P 1'
#
loop_
_entity.id
_entity.type
_entity.pdbx_description
1 polymer ?
#
loop_
_entity_poly.entity_id
_entity_poly.type
_entity_poly.pdbx_seq_one_letter_code
_entity_poly.pdbx_strand_id
1 'polypeptide(L)'
;MKLVWSKFAKIKKIQKLPAQKSPTRFSSMDKQSLADKAARRKFGEGADFLTKQGMQTKSVRDVAVKDYALKAENKMFFRTLNKELKSSRIKTAGGIKGLKAKGTKVPKASIFKAKTKGAIKSYNKANVTSKAAFTKITERYTGRAKASIFKKSSKAPSKTPYSLETREVQFLKKLKEDMGF
;
A
#
# COMPACT_ATOMS: atom_id res chain seq x y z
N MET A 1 -15.69 64.86 -13.94
CA MET A 1 -14.73 64.00 -13.18
C MET A 1 -15.16 62.54 -13.32
N LYS A 2 -14.35 61.69 -13.97
CA LYS A 2 -14.65 60.25 -14.12
C LYS A 2 -14.14 59.50 -12.89
N LEU A 3 -15.04 58.91 -12.11
CA LEU A 3 -14.69 58.01 -11.01
C LEU A 3 -14.01 56.76 -11.58
N VAL A 4 -12.71 56.63 -11.30
CA VAL A 4 -11.90 55.47 -11.71
C VAL A 4 -12.20 54.30 -10.76
N TRP A 5 -13.18 53.48 -11.15
CA TRP A 5 -13.60 52.25 -10.45
C TRP A 5 -12.52 51.15 -10.38
N SER A 6 -11.35 51.35 -10.99
CA SER A 6 -10.27 50.34 -11.03
C SER A 6 -9.53 50.15 -9.71
N LYS A 7 -9.68 51.07 -8.74
CA LYS A 7 -9.05 50.94 -7.42
C LYS A 7 -9.75 49.94 -6.48
N PHE A 8 -11.03 49.60 -6.72
CA PHE A 8 -11.76 48.59 -5.94
C PHE A 8 -11.61 47.16 -6.46
N ALA A 9 -11.11 46.98 -7.69
CA ALA A 9 -10.89 45.65 -8.29
C ALA A 9 -9.68 44.88 -7.69
N LYS A 10 -9.07 45.38 -6.61
CA LYS A 10 -7.91 44.79 -5.92
C LYS A 10 -8.25 44.04 -4.63
N ILE A 11 -9.52 43.71 -4.37
CA ILE A 11 -9.84 42.72 -3.34
C ILE A 11 -9.39 41.36 -3.87
N LYS A 12 -8.15 41.00 -3.51
CA LYS A 12 -7.52 39.70 -3.75
C LYS A 12 -8.54 38.62 -3.41
N LYS A 13 -8.85 37.78 -4.40
CA LYS A 13 -9.62 36.53 -4.30
C LYS A 13 -9.58 36.01 -2.86
N ILE A 14 -10.72 36.02 -2.17
CA ILE A 14 -10.88 35.40 -0.85
C ILE A 14 -10.49 33.93 -1.03
N GLN A 15 -9.25 33.57 -0.68
CA GLN A 15 -8.82 32.18 -0.65
C GLN A 15 -9.65 31.50 0.43
N LYS A 16 -10.72 30.80 0.03
CA LYS A 16 -11.51 29.99 0.95
C LYS A 16 -10.57 29.03 1.66
N LEU A 17 -10.50 29.17 2.99
CA LEU A 17 -9.80 28.21 3.84
C LEU A 17 -10.38 26.81 3.56
N PRO A 18 -9.54 25.77 3.46
CA PRO A 18 -10.04 24.41 3.33
C PRO A 18 -10.96 24.11 4.51
N ALA A 19 -12.10 23.47 4.23
CA ALA A 19 -13.12 23.20 5.25
C ALA A 19 -12.49 22.55 6.49
N GLN A 20 -12.73 23.15 7.65
CA GLN A 20 -12.36 22.57 8.93
C GLN A 20 -13.09 21.23 9.05
N LYS A 21 -12.34 20.15 9.26
CA LYS A 21 -12.93 18.83 9.43
C LYS A 21 -13.80 18.87 10.68
N SER A 22 -15.06 18.51 10.53
CA SER A 22 -15.99 18.44 11.66
C SER A 22 -15.44 17.48 12.72
N PRO A 23 -15.51 17.84 14.01
CA PRO A 23 -15.10 16.96 15.07
C PRO A 23 -15.91 15.67 14.98
N THR A 24 -15.22 14.54 14.90
CA THR A 24 -15.88 13.23 14.86
C THR A 24 -16.56 12.99 16.19
N ARG A 25 -17.75 12.39 16.20
CA ARG A 25 -18.49 11.95 17.42
C ARG A 25 -17.71 11.06 18.42
N PHE A 26 -16.49 10.70 18.05
CA PHE A 26 -15.59 9.81 18.78
C PHE A 26 -14.29 10.52 19.20
N SER A 27 -14.20 11.85 19.09
CA SER A 27 -13.00 12.61 19.44
C SER A 27 -12.61 12.50 20.92
N SER A 28 -13.57 12.18 21.79
CA SER A 28 -13.37 11.96 23.23
C SER A 28 -13.13 10.50 23.62
N MET A 29 -13.23 9.53 22.69
CA MET A 29 -13.00 8.12 23.01
C MET A 29 -11.54 7.74 22.84
N ASP A 30 -11.03 6.93 23.77
CA ASP A 30 -9.72 6.32 23.67
C ASP A 30 -9.54 5.50 22.38
N LYS A 31 -8.36 5.58 21.77
CA LYS A 31 -8.03 4.84 20.53
C LYS A 31 -8.27 3.33 20.68
N GLN A 32 -8.07 2.80 21.88
CA GLN A 32 -8.21 1.39 22.18
C GLN A 32 -9.68 0.96 22.28
N SER A 33 -10.53 1.78 22.91
CA SER A 33 -11.98 1.52 22.98
C SER A 33 -12.65 1.65 21.60
N LEU A 34 -12.15 2.54 20.75
CA LEU A 34 -12.57 2.65 19.34
C LEU A 34 -12.18 1.43 18.52
N ALA A 35 -10.95 0.95 18.70
CA ALA A 35 -10.47 -0.25 18.04
C ALA A 35 -11.26 -1.48 18.48
N ASP A 36 -11.53 -1.61 19.78
CA ASP A 36 -12.35 -2.70 20.33
C ASP A 36 -13.78 -2.66 19.78
N LYS A 37 -14.40 -1.48 19.69
CA LYS A 37 -15.72 -1.32 19.06
C LYS A 37 -15.69 -1.68 17.58
N ALA A 38 -14.67 -1.25 16.84
CA ALA A 38 -14.52 -1.59 15.43
C ALA A 38 -14.29 -3.08 15.21
N ALA A 39 -13.50 -3.72 16.09
CA ALA A 39 -13.21 -5.14 16.04
C ALA A 39 -14.45 -5.97 16.38
N ARG A 40 -15.22 -5.61 17.41
CA ARG A 40 -16.52 -6.24 17.73
C ARG A 40 -17.47 -6.23 16.54
N ARG A 41 -17.59 -5.08 15.86
CA ARG A 41 -18.45 -4.94 14.67
C ARG A 41 -18.00 -5.77 13.46
N LYS A 42 -16.74 -6.21 13.39
CA LYS A 42 -16.19 -6.91 12.22
C LYS A 42 -15.91 -8.37 12.44
N PHE A 43 -15.50 -8.75 13.64
CA PHE A 43 -15.08 -10.09 13.99
C PHE A 43 -16.00 -10.76 15.00
N GLY A 44 -17.04 -10.07 15.50
CA GLY A 44 -17.96 -10.58 16.50
C GLY A 44 -17.63 -10.13 17.93
N GLU A 45 -18.63 -10.22 18.82
CA GLU A 45 -18.48 -9.95 20.24
C GLU A 45 -17.90 -11.18 20.96
N GLY A 46 -17.21 -10.96 22.08
CA GLY A 46 -16.31 -11.95 22.70
C GLY A 46 -16.91 -13.31 23.06
N ALA A 47 -18.22 -13.53 22.97
CA ALA A 47 -18.87 -14.82 23.23
C ALA A 47 -18.42 -15.93 22.24
N ASP A 48 -18.16 -15.60 20.97
CA ASP A 48 -17.66 -16.58 19.97
C ASP A 48 -16.16 -16.89 20.14
N PHE A 49 -15.44 -16.06 20.90
CA PHE A 49 -14.03 -16.28 21.27
C PHE A 49 -13.88 -16.82 22.70
N LEU A 50 -14.97 -16.93 23.47
CA LEU A 50 -14.95 -17.26 24.90
C LEU A 50 -15.02 -18.76 25.16
N THR A 51 -15.70 -19.55 24.35
CA THR A 51 -16.41 -20.73 24.89
C THR A 51 -15.80 -22.11 24.62
N LYS A 52 -14.64 -22.24 23.95
CA LYS A 52 -14.09 -23.60 23.73
C LYS A 52 -12.71 -23.92 24.27
N GLN A 53 -11.81 -22.96 24.53
CA GLN A 53 -10.42 -23.31 24.89
C GLN A 53 -9.69 -22.41 25.91
N GLY A 54 -10.38 -21.52 26.64
CA GLY A 54 -9.71 -20.75 27.72
C GLY A 54 -8.57 -19.83 27.27
N MET A 55 -8.41 -19.57 25.97
CA MET A 55 -7.42 -18.64 25.43
C MET A 55 -7.85 -17.19 25.65
N GLN A 56 -6.91 -16.31 26.01
CA GLN A 56 -7.15 -14.88 26.16
C GLN A 56 -7.79 -14.31 24.88
N THR A 57 -9.03 -13.83 24.97
CA THR A 57 -9.87 -13.33 23.85
C THR A 57 -9.18 -12.29 22.96
N LYS A 58 -8.28 -11.49 23.54
CA LYS A 58 -7.47 -10.49 22.83
C LYS A 58 -6.49 -11.13 21.84
N SER A 59 -5.93 -12.29 22.17
CA SER A 59 -4.95 -12.99 21.31
C SER A 59 -5.60 -13.56 20.05
N VAL A 60 -6.78 -14.17 20.19
CA VAL A 60 -7.53 -14.75 19.05
C VAL A 60 -8.03 -13.65 18.12
N ARG A 61 -8.56 -12.56 18.69
CA ARG A 61 -8.91 -11.36 17.92
C ARG A 61 -7.70 -10.80 17.17
N ASP A 62 -6.56 -10.68 17.83
CA ASP A 62 -5.34 -10.17 17.20
C ASP A 62 -4.87 -11.05 16.05
N VAL A 63 -5.01 -12.37 16.15
CA VAL A 63 -4.73 -13.32 15.07
C VAL A 63 -5.70 -13.13 13.91
N ALA A 64 -7.01 -13.09 14.17
CA ALA A 64 -8.02 -12.86 13.13
C ALA A 64 -7.83 -11.51 12.40
N VAL A 65 -7.47 -10.46 13.15
CA VAL A 65 -7.16 -9.15 12.57
C VAL A 65 -5.91 -9.23 11.68
N LYS A 66 -4.86 -9.92 12.12
CA LYS A 66 -3.65 -10.12 11.32
C LYS A 66 -3.96 -10.87 10.03
N ASP A 67 -4.70 -11.96 10.08
CA ASP A 67 -5.06 -12.75 8.89
C ASP A 67 -5.87 -11.92 7.89
N TYR A 68 -6.84 -11.15 8.39
CA TYR A 68 -7.60 -10.22 7.57
C TYR A 68 -6.71 -9.13 6.96
N ALA A 69 -5.79 -8.57 7.75
CA ALA A 69 -4.83 -7.58 7.28
C ALA A 69 -3.89 -8.15 6.21
N LEU A 70 -3.43 -9.39 6.34
CA LEU A 70 -2.60 -10.09 5.35
C LEU A 70 -3.38 -10.33 4.04
N LYS A 71 -4.64 -10.77 4.12
CA LYS A 71 -5.49 -10.93 2.93
C LYS A 71 -5.66 -9.59 2.19
N ALA A 72 -5.92 -8.51 2.94
CA ALA A 72 -6.06 -7.18 2.37
C ALA A 72 -4.74 -6.63 1.80
N GLU A 73 -3.62 -6.86 2.48
CA GLU A 73 -2.27 -6.51 2.02
C GLU A 73 -1.97 -7.19 0.68
N ASN A 74 -2.21 -8.49 0.57
CA ASN A 74 -1.99 -9.26 -0.66
C ASN A 74 -2.85 -8.74 -1.80
N LYS A 75 -4.14 -8.51 -1.56
CA LYS A 75 -5.06 -7.96 -2.55
C LYS A 75 -4.59 -6.58 -3.03
N MET A 76 -4.16 -5.72 -2.11
CA MET A 76 -3.64 -4.39 -2.43
C MET A 76 -2.32 -4.45 -3.18
N PHE A 77 -1.43 -5.36 -2.81
CA PHE A 77 -0.16 -5.60 -3.49
C PHE A 77 -0.39 -5.98 -4.96
N PHE A 78 -1.13 -7.04 -5.25
CA PHE A 78 -1.33 -7.48 -6.64
C PHE A 78 -2.13 -6.47 -7.46
N ARG A 79 -3.12 -5.80 -6.86
CA ARG A 79 -3.88 -4.74 -7.54
C ARG A 79 -2.99 -3.57 -7.96
N THR A 80 -2.13 -3.12 -7.05
CA THR A 80 -1.22 -1.99 -7.32
C THR A 80 -0.09 -2.41 -8.26
N LEU A 81 0.48 -3.59 -8.07
CA LEU A 81 1.50 -4.16 -8.96
C LEU A 81 1.01 -4.22 -10.41
N ASN A 82 -0.17 -4.80 -10.65
CA ASN A 82 -0.72 -4.93 -12.00
C ASN A 82 -0.99 -3.56 -12.63
N LYS A 83 -1.51 -2.60 -11.86
CA LYS A 83 -1.74 -1.22 -12.33
C LYS A 83 -0.44 -0.53 -12.72
N GLU A 84 0.57 -0.59 -11.86
CA GLU A 84 1.86 0.06 -12.08
C GLU A 84 2.66 -0.60 -13.20
N LEU A 85 2.61 -1.94 -13.32
CA LEU A 85 3.24 -2.66 -14.44
C LEU A 85 2.60 -2.28 -15.78
N LYS A 86 1.27 -2.20 -15.86
CA LYS A 86 0.57 -1.72 -17.07
C LYS A 86 1.00 -0.30 -17.42
N SER A 87 1.02 0.62 -16.45
CA SER A 87 1.49 1.99 -16.67
C SER A 87 2.95 2.04 -17.14
N SER A 88 3.83 1.24 -16.52
CA SER A 88 5.23 1.15 -16.92
C SER A 88 5.39 0.65 -18.35
N ARG A 89 4.66 -0.40 -18.74
CA ARG A 89 4.70 -0.95 -20.12
C ARG A 89 4.26 0.08 -21.15
N ILE A 90 3.19 0.82 -20.87
CA ILE A 90 2.70 1.90 -21.76
C ILE A 90 3.77 2.98 -21.92
N LYS A 91 4.38 3.42 -20.81
CA LYS A 91 5.46 4.44 -20.85
C LYS A 91 6.68 3.95 -21.64
N THR A 92 7.11 2.71 -21.43
CA THR A 92 8.22 2.12 -22.18
C THR A 92 7.89 2.00 -23.67
N ALA A 93 6.70 1.52 -24.03
CA ALA A 93 6.27 1.41 -25.42
C ALA A 93 6.17 2.79 -26.10
N GLY A 94 5.59 3.79 -25.44
CA GLY A 94 5.52 5.16 -25.93
C GLY A 94 6.89 5.79 -26.15
N GLY A 95 7.82 5.59 -25.20
CA GLY A 95 9.21 6.03 -25.34
C GLY A 95 9.92 5.39 -26.53
N ILE A 96 9.76 4.07 -26.72
CA ILE A 96 10.33 3.37 -27.88
C ILE A 96 9.73 3.88 -29.19
N LYS A 97 8.41 4.09 -29.26
CA LYS A 97 7.74 4.63 -30.45
C LYS A 97 8.27 6.03 -30.80
N GLY A 98 8.43 6.90 -29.80
CA GLY A 98 8.99 8.24 -30.00
C GLY A 98 10.45 8.22 -30.48
N LEU A 99 11.27 7.31 -29.92
CA LEU A 99 12.66 7.13 -30.36
C LEU A 99 12.75 6.63 -31.80
N LYS A 100 11.91 5.66 -32.18
CA LYS A 100 11.83 5.16 -33.55
C LYS A 100 11.35 6.25 -34.53
N ALA A 101 10.38 7.07 -34.13
CA ALA A 101 9.91 8.19 -34.95
C ALA A 101 10.99 9.24 -35.21
N LYS A 102 11.97 9.38 -34.31
CA LYS A 102 13.16 10.23 -34.47
C LYS A 102 14.31 9.56 -35.22
N GLY A 103 14.08 8.38 -35.82
CA GLY A 103 15.11 7.62 -36.55
C GLY A 103 16.16 6.94 -35.67
N THR A 104 16.01 6.96 -34.33
CA THR A 104 17.00 6.36 -33.44
C THR A 104 16.84 4.84 -33.33
N LYS A 105 17.93 4.09 -33.49
CA LYS A 105 17.95 2.64 -33.32
C LYS A 105 17.91 2.29 -31.84
N VAL A 106 16.86 1.59 -31.40
CA VAL A 106 16.71 1.15 -30.01
C VAL A 106 17.19 -0.30 -29.86
N PRO A 107 18.35 -0.56 -29.20
CA PRO A 107 18.85 -1.92 -29.04
C PRO A 107 17.99 -2.74 -28.07
N LYS A 108 17.91 -4.06 -28.29
CA LYS A 108 17.12 -4.97 -27.43
C LYS A 108 17.54 -4.91 -25.95
N ALA A 109 18.84 -4.76 -25.69
CA ALA A 109 19.38 -4.67 -24.34
C ALA A 109 18.89 -3.42 -23.58
N SER A 110 18.71 -2.27 -24.25
CA SER A 110 18.20 -1.06 -23.59
C SER A 110 16.70 -1.19 -23.27
N ILE A 111 15.94 -1.84 -24.15
CA ILE A 111 14.52 -2.19 -23.89
C ILE A 111 14.41 -3.11 -22.68
N PHE A 112 15.28 -4.11 -22.59
CA PHE A 112 15.32 -5.03 -21.46
C PHE A 112 15.60 -4.29 -20.15
N LYS A 113 16.66 -3.47 -20.11
CA LYS A 113 17.01 -2.64 -18.94
C LYS A 113 15.86 -1.69 -18.54
N ALA A 114 15.15 -1.12 -19.51
CA ALA A 114 14.02 -0.24 -19.24
C ALA A 114 12.83 -1.01 -18.63
N LYS A 115 12.53 -2.21 -19.14
CA LYS A 115 11.46 -3.08 -18.61
C LYS A 115 11.78 -3.55 -17.19
N THR A 116 13.01 -4.00 -16.92
CA THR A 116 13.42 -4.46 -15.58
C THR A 116 13.39 -3.33 -14.57
N LYS A 117 13.92 -2.14 -14.92
CA LYS A 117 13.85 -0.94 -14.07
C LYS A 117 12.40 -0.55 -13.76
N GLY A 118 11.52 -0.64 -14.76
CA GLY A 118 10.08 -0.42 -14.60
C GLY A 118 9.46 -1.40 -13.60
N ALA A 119 9.73 -2.70 -13.77
CA ALA A 119 9.22 -3.75 -12.90
C ALA A 119 9.66 -3.57 -11.43
N ILE A 120 10.94 -3.25 -11.20
CA ILE A 120 11.47 -3.01 -9.84
C ILE A 120 10.77 -1.81 -9.19
N LYS A 121 10.57 -0.72 -9.93
CA LYS A 121 9.83 0.46 -9.42
C LYS A 121 8.39 0.12 -9.08
N SER A 122 7.70 -0.61 -9.95
CA SER A 122 6.32 -1.07 -9.71
C SER A 122 6.22 -1.97 -8.47
N TYR A 123 7.15 -2.90 -8.32
CA TYR A 123 7.25 -3.78 -7.15
C TYR A 123 7.43 -2.98 -5.85
N ASN A 124 8.37 -2.04 -5.81
CA ASN A 124 8.60 -1.21 -4.63
C ASN A 124 7.36 -0.37 -4.27
N LYS A 125 6.67 0.19 -5.26
CA LYS A 125 5.43 0.95 -5.04
C LYS A 125 4.31 0.07 -4.50
N ALA A 126 4.14 -1.13 -5.04
CA ALA A 126 3.17 -2.11 -4.57
C ALA A 126 3.45 -2.55 -3.12
N ASN A 127 4.74 -2.73 -2.76
CA ASN A 127 5.15 -3.02 -1.39
C ASN A 127 4.82 -1.90 -0.41
N VAL A 128 5.11 -0.64 -0.75
CA VAL A 128 4.81 0.49 0.14
C VAL A 128 3.30 0.63 0.37
N THR A 129 2.51 0.51 -0.69
CA THR A 129 1.05 0.69 -0.62
C THR A 129 0.34 -0.46 0.10
N SER A 130 0.79 -1.70 -0.12
CA SER A 130 0.26 -2.87 0.58
C SER A 130 0.60 -2.86 2.08
N LYS A 131 1.85 -2.54 2.43
CA LYS A 131 2.28 -2.37 3.84
C LYS A 131 1.47 -1.29 4.57
N ALA A 132 1.22 -0.16 3.91
CA ALA A 132 0.37 0.90 4.48
C ALA A 132 -1.07 0.40 4.73
N ALA A 133 -1.61 -0.44 3.86
CA ALA A 133 -2.93 -1.05 4.06
C ALA A 133 -2.93 -2.01 5.25
N PHE A 134 -1.89 -2.84 5.40
CA PHE A 134 -1.72 -3.73 6.56
C PHE A 134 -1.71 -2.93 7.86
N THR A 135 -0.81 -1.94 7.96
CA THR A 135 -0.67 -1.10 9.17
C THR A 135 -1.99 -0.43 9.52
N LYS A 136 -2.67 0.18 8.54
CA LYS A 136 -3.97 0.83 8.74
C LYS A 136 -5.06 -0.12 9.28
N ILE A 137 -5.08 -1.37 8.80
CA ILE A 137 -6.05 -2.37 9.27
C ILE A 137 -5.72 -2.79 10.71
N THR A 138 -4.44 -3.07 11.00
CA THR A 138 -4.03 -3.45 12.35
C THR A 138 -4.28 -2.34 13.37
N GLU A 139 -3.97 -1.09 13.03
CA GLU A 139 -4.27 0.08 13.87
C GLU A 139 -5.78 0.21 14.14
N ARG A 140 -6.60 0.04 13.09
CA ARG A 140 -8.06 0.20 13.19
C ARG A 140 -8.72 -0.80 14.14
N TYR A 141 -8.21 -2.03 14.21
CA TYR A 141 -8.88 -3.11 14.95
C TYR A 141 -8.14 -3.57 16.21
N THR A 142 -6.89 -3.16 16.40
CA THR A 142 -6.12 -3.47 17.63
C THR A 142 -5.69 -2.23 18.41
N GLY A 143 -5.87 -1.03 17.85
CA GLY A 143 -5.40 0.23 18.44
C GLY A 143 -3.88 0.38 18.40
N ARG A 144 -3.15 -0.62 17.88
CA ARG A 144 -1.69 -0.65 17.78
C ARG A 144 -1.25 -0.83 16.35
N ALA A 145 -0.26 -0.04 15.93
CA ALA A 145 0.39 -0.21 14.64
C ALA A 145 1.24 -1.47 14.66
N LYS A 146 1.00 -2.39 13.74
CA LYS A 146 1.89 -3.53 13.51
C LYS A 146 2.53 -3.41 12.12
N ALA A 147 3.79 -3.82 12.05
CA ALA A 147 4.48 -3.97 10.78
C ALA A 147 4.02 -5.27 10.11
N SER A 148 3.88 -5.23 8.78
CA SER A 148 3.66 -6.43 7.98
C SER A 148 4.84 -7.39 8.11
N ILE A 149 4.54 -8.69 8.08
CA ILE A 149 5.55 -9.77 8.03
C ILE A 149 6.38 -9.75 6.75
N PHE A 150 5.88 -9.11 5.69
CA PHE A 150 6.61 -8.88 4.44
C PHE A 150 7.49 -7.62 4.48
N LYS A 151 7.55 -6.93 5.62
CA LYS A 151 8.57 -5.91 5.85
C LYS A 151 9.88 -6.63 6.10
N LYS A 152 10.83 -6.52 5.16
CA LYS A 152 12.23 -6.85 5.42
C LYS A 152 12.66 -6.10 6.68
N SER A 153 12.87 -6.83 7.77
CA SER A 153 13.62 -6.28 8.88
C SER A 153 15.06 -6.11 8.40
N SER A 154 15.72 -5.02 8.76
CA SER A 154 17.14 -4.82 8.46
C SER A 154 18.05 -5.82 9.20
N LYS A 155 17.50 -6.65 10.08
CA LYS A 155 18.25 -7.77 10.67
C LYS A 155 18.40 -8.86 9.61
N ALA A 156 19.66 -9.11 9.24
CA ALA A 156 20.03 -10.25 8.41
C ALA A 156 19.38 -11.52 8.98
N PRO A 157 18.73 -12.36 8.15
CA PRO A 157 18.19 -13.61 8.63
C PRO A 157 19.34 -14.46 9.17
N SER A 158 19.27 -14.86 10.44
CA SER A 158 20.13 -15.91 10.97
C SER A 158 19.88 -17.15 10.12
N LYS A 159 20.95 -17.67 9.48
CA LYS A 159 20.92 -18.87 8.64
C LYS A 159 20.21 -20.00 9.40
N THR A 160 18.93 -20.21 9.13
CA THR A 160 18.15 -21.33 9.65
C THR A 160 17.69 -22.15 8.46
N PRO A 161 17.75 -23.50 8.55
CA PRO A 161 17.66 -24.38 7.38
C PRO A 161 16.26 -24.48 6.74
N TYR A 162 15.25 -23.79 7.26
CA TYR A 162 13.87 -23.85 6.78
C TYR A 162 13.32 -22.45 6.45
N SER A 163 13.91 -21.75 5.48
CA SER A 163 13.30 -20.50 4.98
C SER A 163 12.28 -20.83 3.89
N LEU A 164 11.00 -20.70 4.21
CA LEU A 164 9.92 -20.58 3.22
C LEU A 164 10.37 -19.60 2.14
N GLU A 165 10.49 -20.05 0.88
CA GLU A 165 10.94 -19.21 -0.23
C GLU A 165 10.10 -17.92 -0.24
N THR A 166 10.73 -16.80 0.09
CA THR A 166 10.03 -15.52 0.14
C THR A 166 9.47 -15.20 -1.26
N ARG A 167 8.36 -14.44 -1.33
CA ARG A 167 7.76 -14.01 -2.61
C ARG A 167 8.73 -13.40 -3.61
N GLU A 168 9.84 -12.84 -3.11
CA GLU A 168 10.91 -12.30 -3.93
C GLU A 168 11.69 -13.38 -4.67
N VAL A 169 11.98 -14.51 -4.00
CA VAL A 169 12.61 -15.67 -4.63
C VAL A 169 11.68 -16.22 -5.71
N GLN A 170 10.39 -16.41 -5.41
CA GLN A 170 9.39 -16.84 -6.40
C GLN A 170 9.26 -15.87 -7.58
N PHE A 171 9.28 -14.56 -7.33
CA PHE A 171 9.24 -13.55 -8.38
C PHE A 171 10.52 -13.53 -9.24
N LEU A 172 11.69 -13.71 -8.63
CA LEU A 172 12.97 -13.78 -9.34
C LEU A 172 13.10 -15.07 -10.15
N LYS A 173 12.59 -16.19 -9.63
CA LYS A 173 12.56 -17.50 -10.30
C LYS A 173 11.62 -17.45 -11.51
N LYS A 174 10.40 -16.94 -11.31
CA LYS A 174 9.45 -16.69 -12.39
C LYS A 174 9.98 -15.69 -13.41
N LEU A 175 10.69 -14.64 -12.99
CA LEU A 175 11.35 -13.71 -13.90
C LEU A 175 12.48 -14.37 -14.70
N LYS A 176 13.19 -15.37 -14.15
CA LYS A 176 14.19 -16.13 -14.91
C LYS A 176 13.51 -17.05 -15.94
N GLU A 177 12.49 -17.80 -15.51
CA GLU A 177 11.71 -18.70 -16.36
C GLU A 177 11.00 -17.95 -17.51
N ASP A 178 10.29 -16.85 -17.20
CA ASP A 178 9.60 -16.02 -18.19
C ASP A 178 10.61 -15.31 -19.15
N MET A 179 11.91 -15.28 -18.82
CA MET A 179 12.96 -14.62 -19.58
C MET A 179 13.95 -15.59 -20.24
N GLY A 180 13.71 -16.91 -20.15
CA GLY A 180 14.47 -17.94 -20.88
C GLY A 180 15.91 -18.17 -20.37
N PHE A 181 16.12 -18.17 -19.06
CA PHE A 181 17.35 -18.67 -18.43
C PHE A 181 17.24 -20.14 -18.04
#